data_AF-A0A7S3C857-F1
#
_entry.id   AF-A0A7S3C857-F1
#
_cell.length_a   1.000
_cell.length_b   1.000
_cell.length_c   1.000
_cell.angle_alpha   90.00
_cell.angle_beta   90.00
_cell.angle_gamma   90.00
#
_symmetry.space_group_name_H-M   'P 1'
#
loop_
_entity.id
_entity.type
_entity.pdbx_description
1 polymer ?
#
loop_
_entity_poly.entity_id
_entity_poly.type
_entity_poly.pdbx_seq_one_letter_code
_entity_poly.pdbx_strand_id
1 'polypeptide(L)'
;MVAGTAGETSAKGAKGDEAKEEEEEDPLVRRKEELVRLLKKASAKGKGNARAKKELVTLCADFEAKNEKLLGRLLPELWQKILDENLHPNDLPALAMTCRSFRVMQKDF
;
A
#
# COMPACT_ATOMS: atom_id res chain seq x y z
N MET A 1 6.92 -61.46 -19.20
CA MET A 1 6.46 -60.92 -20.50
C MET A 1 5.01 -61.33 -20.66
N VAL A 2 3.99 -60.49 -20.79
CA VAL A 2 3.83 -59.04 -20.99
C VAL A 2 2.53 -58.68 -20.25
N ALA A 3 2.53 -57.65 -19.40
CA ALA A 3 1.32 -57.02 -18.92
C ALA A 3 1.59 -55.52 -18.87
N GLY A 4 0.99 -54.79 -19.80
CA GLY A 4 1.12 -53.35 -19.92
C GLY A 4 -0.06 -52.83 -20.72
N THR A 5 -1.21 -52.70 -20.06
CA THR A 5 -2.42 -52.08 -20.62
C THR A 5 -2.24 -50.57 -20.67
N ALA A 6 -2.46 -50.03 -21.87
CA ALA A 6 -2.61 -48.60 -22.14
C ALA A 6 -3.82 -48.02 -21.37
N GLY A 7 -3.67 -46.76 -20.96
CA GLY A 7 -4.72 -45.98 -20.32
C GLY A 7 -4.31 -44.52 -20.25
N GLU A 8 -4.40 -43.84 -21.39
CA GLU A 8 -4.44 -42.38 -21.47
C GLU A 8 -5.44 -41.83 -20.45
N THR A 9 -4.99 -40.92 -19.58
CA THR A 9 -5.90 -39.99 -18.89
C THR A 9 -5.42 -38.57 -19.12
N SER A 10 -5.94 -38.02 -20.21
CA SER A 10 -6.03 -36.59 -20.47
C SER A 10 -6.87 -35.95 -19.36
N ALA A 11 -6.21 -35.45 -18.32
CA ALA A 11 -6.82 -34.61 -17.30
C ALA A 11 -6.58 -33.15 -17.64
N LYS A 12 -7.39 -32.67 -18.59
CA LYS A 12 -8.04 -31.35 -18.62
C LYS A 12 -7.40 -30.33 -17.68
N GLY A 13 -6.46 -29.55 -18.21
CA GLY A 13 -5.94 -28.36 -17.56
C GLY A 13 -7.12 -27.48 -17.12
N ALA A 14 -7.26 -27.32 -15.80
CA ALA A 14 -8.16 -26.35 -15.23
C ALA A 14 -7.72 -24.99 -15.77
N LYS A 15 -8.60 -24.42 -16.60
CA LYS A 15 -8.57 -23.03 -17.00
C LYS A 15 -8.62 -22.25 -15.69
N GLY A 16 -7.45 -21.78 -15.24
CA GLY A 16 -7.40 -20.76 -14.22
C GLY A 16 -8.13 -19.58 -14.80
N ASP A 17 -9.35 -19.35 -14.31
CA ASP A 17 -9.95 -18.04 -14.33
C ASP A 17 -8.95 -17.15 -13.58
N GLU A 18 -8.00 -16.59 -14.32
CA GLU A 18 -7.40 -15.31 -13.98
C GLU A 18 -8.56 -14.32 -13.99
N ALA A 19 -9.27 -14.28 -12.87
CA ALA A 19 -9.99 -13.10 -12.47
C ALA A 19 -8.94 -11.99 -12.55
N LYS A 20 -8.98 -11.23 -13.64
CA LYS A 20 -8.50 -9.86 -13.66
C LYS A 20 -9.24 -9.18 -12.51
N GLU A 21 -8.63 -9.20 -11.33
CA GLU A 21 -8.85 -8.15 -10.36
C GLU A 21 -8.46 -6.89 -11.11
N GLU A 22 -9.45 -6.23 -11.71
CA GLU A 22 -9.31 -4.82 -12.03
C GLU A 22 -8.97 -4.19 -10.68
N GLU A 23 -7.71 -3.78 -10.55
CA GLU A 23 -7.18 -3.11 -9.38
C GLU A 23 -7.99 -1.81 -9.23
N GLU A 24 -9.12 -1.90 -8.51
CA GLU A 24 -9.99 -0.77 -8.30
C GLU A 24 -9.16 0.25 -7.53
N GLU A 25 -8.81 1.34 -8.22
CA GLU A 25 -7.90 2.35 -7.70
C GLU A 25 -8.41 2.84 -6.33
N ASP A 26 -7.57 2.71 -5.30
CA ASP A 26 -7.95 2.97 -3.92
C ASP A 26 -8.65 4.34 -3.81
N PRO A 27 -9.92 4.39 -3.34
CA PRO A 27 -10.66 5.64 -3.23
C PRO A 27 -9.91 6.75 -2.47
N LEU A 28 -9.07 6.39 -1.50
CA LEU A 28 -8.22 7.33 -0.77
C LEU A 28 -7.13 7.93 -1.66
N VAL A 29 -6.53 7.13 -2.55
CA VAL A 29 -5.51 7.57 -3.50
C VAL A 29 -6.12 8.55 -4.50
N ARG A 30 -7.27 8.19 -5.09
CA ARG A 30 -7.99 9.07 -6.02
C ARG A 30 -8.34 10.42 -5.35
N ARG A 31 -8.80 10.38 -4.09
CA ARG A 31 -9.14 11.60 -3.34
C ARG A 31 -7.91 12.45 -3.02
N LYS A 32 -6.77 11.82 -2.70
CA LYS A 32 -5.49 12.51 -2.46
C LYS A 32 -5.06 13.30 -3.69
N GLU A 33 -5.11 12.69 -4.87
CA GLU A 33 -4.70 13.33 -6.11
C GLU A 33 -5.56 14.55 -6.44
N GLU A 34 -6.87 14.45 -6.23
CA GLU A 34 -7.80 15.57 -6.42
C GLU A 34 -7.46 16.74 -5.49
N LEU A 35 -7.21 16.46 -4.19
CA LEU A 35 -6.83 17.48 -3.21
C LEU A 35 -5.49 18.14 -3.55
N VAL A 36 -4.49 17.35 -3.96
CA VAL A 36 -3.19 17.88 -4.40
C VAL A 36 -3.37 18.77 -5.63
N ARG A 37 -4.21 18.38 -6.59
CA ARG A 37 -4.53 19.20 -7.77
C ARG A 37 -5.19 20.52 -7.37
N LEU A 38 -6.15 20.49 -6.45
CA LEU A 38 -6.82 21.69 -5.94
C LEU A 38 -5.85 22.64 -5.22
N LEU A 39 -4.93 22.09 -4.43
CA LEU A 39 -3.90 22.86 -3.73
C LEU A 39 -2.90 23.49 -4.70
N LYS A 40 -2.41 22.72 -5.70
CA LYS A 40 -1.54 23.26 -6.77
C LYS A 40 -2.22 24.39 -7.53
N LYS A 41 -3.49 24.21 -7.91
CA LYS A 41 -4.27 25.25 -8.62
C LYS A 41 -4.47 26.51 -7.77
N ALA A 42 -4.69 26.37 -6.47
CA ALA A 42 -4.81 27.51 -5.56
C ALA A 42 -3.47 28.24 -5.41
N SER A 43 -2.38 27.49 -5.21
CA SER A 43 -1.02 28.02 -5.10
C SER A 43 -0.60 28.78 -6.35
N ALA A 44 -0.88 28.26 -7.55
CA ALA A 44 -0.60 28.94 -8.81
C ALA A 44 -1.34 30.27 -8.97
N LYS A 45 -2.45 30.45 -8.26
CA LYS A 45 -3.23 31.71 -8.22
C LYS A 45 -2.82 32.62 -7.06
N GLY A 46 -1.76 32.28 -6.31
CA GLY A 46 -1.36 33.00 -5.10
C GLY A 46 -2.39 32.95 -3.97
N LYS A 47 -3.33 31.99 -4.00
CA LYS A 47 -4.40 31.87 -3.00
C LYS A 47 -4.22 30.60 -2.17
N GLY A 48 -4.59 30.67 -0.90
CA GLY A 48 -4.76 29.48 -0.07
C GLY A 48 -6.07 28.76 -0.39
N ASN A 49 -6.09 27.43 -0.23
CA ASN A 49 -7.32 26.65 -0.18
C ASN A 49 -7.43 25.93 1.17
N ALA A 50 -7.87 26.67 2.18
CA ALA A 50 -7.94 26.18 3.57
C ALA A 50 -8.82 24.93 3.70
N ARG A 51 -9.91 24.84 2.93
CA ARG A 51 -10.77 23.65 2.89
C ARG A 51 -10.01 22.42 2.40
N ALA A 52 -9.35 22.52 1.23
CA ALA A 52 -8.57 21.40 0.69
C ALA A 52 -7.41 21.02 1.62
N LYS A 53 -6.78 21.98 2.31
CA LYS A 53 -5.77 21.69 3.34
C LYS A 53 -6.37 20.90 4.51
N LYS A 54 -7.53 21.31 5.02
CA LYS A 54 -8.21 20.61 6.12
C LYS A 54 -8.61 19.19 5.71
N GLU A 55 -9.19 19.02 4.52
CA GLU A 55 -9.53 17.70 3.99
C GLU A 55 -8.29 16.82 3.78
N LEU A 56 -7.16 17.38 3.36
CA LEU A 56 -5.91 16.62 3.22
C LEU A 56 -5.41 16.10 4.58
N VAL A 57 -5.54 16.88 5.66
CA VAL A 57 -5.18 16.42 7.01
C VAL A 57 -6.07 15.25 7.45
N THR A 58 -7.37 15.33 7.21
CA THR A 58 -8.29 14.21 7.49
C THR A 58 -7.91 12.98 6.69
N LEU A 59 -7.62 13.15 5.39
CA LEU A 59 -7.22 12.04 4.53
C LEU A 59 -5.91 11.38 4.97
N CYS A 60 -4.95 12.17 5.49
CA CYS A 60 -3.75 11.62 6.11
C CYS A 60 -4.08 10.72 7.31
N ALA A 61 -5.04 11.11 8.16
CA ALA A 61 -5.46 10.26 9.29
C ALA A 61 -6.10 8.94 8.81
N ASP A 62 -6.88 8.98 7.72
CA ASP A 62 -7.47 7.77 7.13
C ASP A 62 -6.38 6.82 6.59
N PHE A 63 -5.35 7.36 5.93
CA PHE A 63 -4.19 6.59 5.51
C PHE A 63 -3.39 6.03 6.69
N GLU A 64 -3.16 6.82 7.75
CA GLU A 64 -2.49 6.34 8.95
C GLU A 64 -3.25 5.16 9.58
N ALA A 65 -4.57 5.25 9.69
CA ALA A 65 -5.41 4.18 10.24
C ALA A 65 -5.45 2.92 9.34
N LYS A 66 -5.48 3.09 8.01
CA LYS A 66 -5.38 1.98 7.06
C LYS A 66 -4.02 1.30 7.18
N ASN A 67 -2.95 2.08 7.24
CA ASN A 67 -1.59 1.58 7.41
C ASN A 67 -1.45 0.84 8.72
N GLU A 68 -1.91 1.39 9.85
CA GLU A 68 -1.84 0.71 11.16
C GLU A 68 -2.53 -0.66 11.15
N LYS A 69 -3.69 -0.80 10.49
CA LYS A 69 -4.38 -2.10 10.37
C LYS A 69 -3.59 -3.14 9.56
N LEU A 70 -2.91 -2.71 8.50
CA LEU A 70 -2.11 -3.60 7.65
C LEU A 70 -0.76 -3.93 8.29
N LEU A 71 -0.14 -2.93 8.88
CA LEU A 71 1.25 -2.94 9.34
C LEU A 71 1.39 -3.37 10.80
N GLY A 72 0.39 -3.09 11.65
CA GLY A 72 0.35 -3.58 13.03
C GLY A 72 0.16 -5.09 13.17
N ARG A 73 -0.12 -5.79 12.06
CA ARG A 73 -0.20 -7.26 12.02
C ARG A 73 1.14 -7.93 11.71
N LEU A 74 2.14 -7.17 11.27
CA LEU A 74 3.44 -7.74 10.99
C LEU A 74 4.19 -8.05 12.29
N LEU A 75 4.82 -9.22 12.30
CA LEU A 75 5.72 -9.63 13.36
C LEU A 75 6.97 -8.73 13.39
N PRO A 76 7.56 -8.46 14.57
CA PRO A 76 8.75 -7.62 14.70
C PRO A 76 9.93 -8.05 13.80
N GLU A 77 10.12 -9.35 13.61
CA GLU A 77 11.21 -9.90 12.80
C GLU A 77 11.03 -9.59 11.30
N LEU A 78 9.78 -9.60 10.83
CA LEU A 78 9.47 -9.20 9.45
C LEU A 78 9.62 -7.69 9.27
N TRP A 79 9.31 -6.91 10.30
CA TRP A 79 9.57 -5.48 10.31
C TRP A 79 11.04 -5.17 10.12
N GLN A 80 11.89 -5.78 10.93
CA GLN A 80 13.33 -5.58 10.87
C GLN A 80 13.88 -5.96 9.49
N LYS A 81 13.40 -7.07 8.92
CA LYS A 81 13.78 -7.47 7.56
C LYS A 81 13.35 -6.47 6.48
N ILE A 82 12.16 -5.88 6.60
CA ILE A 82 11.71 -4.82 5.67
C ILE A 82 12.60 -3.58 5.79
N LEU A 83 12.91 -3.16 7.02
CA LEU A 83 13.74 -1.99 7.28
C LEU A 83 15.19 -2.19 6.80
N ASP A 84 15.77 -3.36 7.06
CA ASP A 84 17.19 -3.64 6.79
C ASP A 84 17.46 -3.99 5.32
N GLU A 85 16.56 -4.75 4.67
CA GLU A 85 16.81 -5.27 3.32
C GLU A 85 16.14 -4.45 2.21
N ASN A 86 15.07 -3.70 2.51
CA ASN A 86 14.23 -3.08 1.48
C ASN A 86 14.17 -1.55 1.54
N LEU A 87 14.69 -0.92 2.59
CA LEU A 87 14.67 0.53 2.75
C LEU A 87 16.07 1.10 2.80
N HIS A 88 16.34 2.08 1.94
CA HIS A 88 17.56 2.86 2.09
C HIS A 88 17.45 3.77 3.33
N PRO A 89 18.54 4.05 4.07
CA PRO A 89 18.50 4.93 5.23
C PRO A 89 17.85 6.31 4.98
N ASN A 90 17.95 6.81 3.75
CA ASN A 90 17.34 8.08 3.33
C ASN A 90 15.81 8.02 3.19
N ASP A 91 15.24 6.83 3.09
CA ASP A 91 13.79 6.61 2.93
C ASP A 91 13.10 6.41 4.28
N LEU A 92 13.86 6.08 5.33
CA LEU A 92 13.35 5.92 6.71
C LEU A 92 12.58 7.15 7.22
N PRO A 93 13.00 8.41 6.97
CA PRO A 93 12.22 9.58 7.38
C PRO A 93 10.90 9.69 6.61
N ALA A 94 10.90 9.39 5.31
CA ALA A 94 9.70 9.40 4.50
C ALA A 94 8.70 8.34 4.99
N LEU A 95 9.19 7.13 5.31
CA LEU A 95 8.39 6.07 5.89
C LEU A 95 7.84 6.43 7.28
N ALA A 96 8.65 7.02 8.15
CA ALA A 96 8.20 7.49 9.46
C ALA A 96 7.09 8.55 9.39
N MET A 97 7.03 9.32 8.30
CA MET A 97 5.99 10.32 8.09
C MET A 97 4.65 9.74 7.62
N THR A 98 4.60 8.50 7.10
CA THR A 98 3.36 7.92 6.57
C THR A 98 2.52 7.17 7.61
N CYS A 99 3.09 6.82 8.76
CA CYS A 99 2.34 6.15 9.83
C CYS A 99 2.98 6.36 11.20
N ARG A 100 2.16 6.71 12.20
CA ARG A 100 2.60 6.90 13.59
C ARG A 100 3.22 5.65 14.20
N SER A 101 2.75 4.46 13.86
CA SER A 101 3.27 3.20 14.41
C SER A 101 4.75 3.00 14.07
N PHE A 102 5.20 3.42 12.88
CA PHE A 102 6.63 3.41 12.54
C PHE A 102 7.48 4.34 13.38
N ARG A 103 6.96 5.52 13.73
CA ARG A 103 7.68 6.48 14.59
C ARG A 103 7.88 5.94 16.00
N VAL A 104 7.00 5.05 16.45
CA VAL A 104 7.15 4.36 17.74
C VAL A 104 8.21 3.27 17.59
N MET A 105 8.10 2.40 16.56
CA MET A 105 9.06 1.32 16.38
C MET A 105 10.50 1.80 16.14
N GLN A 106 10.71 2.93 15.45
CA GLN A 106 12.06 3.52 15.28
C GLN A 106 12.73 3.98 16.60
N LYS A 107 11.99 4.10 17.71
CA LYS A 107 12.59 4.45 19.01
C LYS A 107 12.99 3.22 19.82
N ASP A 108 12.45 2.07 19.45
CA ASP A 108 12.67 0.79 20.12
C ASP A 108 13.74 -0.07 19.39
N PHE A 109 14.25 0.41 18.26
CA PHE A 109 15.41 -0.10 17.52
C PHE A 109 16.57 0.90 17.59
#